data_AF-A0A4Q7YMN9-F1
#
_entry.id   AF-A0A4Q7YMN9-F1
#
_cell.length_a   1.000
_cell.length_b   1.000
_cell.length_c   1.000
_cell.angle_alpha   90.00
_cell.angle_beta   90.00
_cell.angle_gamma   90.00
#
_symmetry.space_group_name_H-M   'P 1'
#
loop_
_entity.id
_entity.type
_entity.pdbx_description
1 polymer ?
#
loop_
_entity_poly.entity_id
_entity_poly.type
_entity_poly.pdbx_seq_one_letter_code
_entity_poly.pdbx_strand_id
1 'polypeptide(L)'
;MKLNVQGSLFALFLGALAALPPISIDMALPALGPIAHTLRVTPGMAQLTLSFFMAGFALSPIVYGPLSDRYGRRPMLIIAWRSSRSEALRVLPLER
;
A
#
# COMPACT_ATOMS: atom_id res chain seq x y z
N MET A 1 26.49 5.72 -12.30
CA MET A 1 25.28 4.88 -12.15
C MET A 1 24.12 5.62 -12.79
N LYS A 2 23.81 5.34 -14.07
CA LYS A 2 22.74 6.04 -14.81
C LYS A 2 21.40 5.48 -14.33
N LEU A 3 20.74 6.19 -13.40
CA LEU A 3 19.38 5.84 -12.96
C LEU A 3 18.45 6.02 -14.16
N ASN A 4 18.02 4.91 -14.75
CA ASN A 4 17.05 4.92 -15.84
C ASN A 4 15.72 5.45 -15.30
N VAL A 5 15.36 6.69 -15.66
CA VAL A 5 14.22 7.45 -15.10
C VAL A 5 12.90 6.66 -15.18
N GLN A 6 12.72 5.81 -16.20
CA GLN A 6 11.55 4.93 -16.34
C GLN A 6 11.46 3.85 -15.25
N GLY A 7 12.60 3.28 -14.83
CA GLY A 7 12.65 2.32 -13.72
C GLY A 7 12.61 3.01 -12.36
N SER A 8 13.19 4.22 -12.27
CA SER A 8 13.23 5.01 -11.04
C SER A 8 11.83 5.43 -10.58
N LEU A 9 10.94 5.87 -11.49
CA LEU A 9 9.57 6.26 -11.13
C LEU A 9 8.78 5.08 -10.55
N PHE A 10 8.92 3.90 -11.15
CA PHE A 10 8.26 2.68 -10.66
C PHE A 10 8.79 2.25 -9.29
N ALA A 11 10.12 2.33 -9.09
CA ALA A 11 10.72 2.09 -7.78
C ALA A 11 10.24 3.10 -6.73
N LEU A 12 10.06 4.36 -7.13
CA LEU A 12 9.54 5.42 -6.25
C LEU A 12 8.07 5.17 -5.88
N PHE A 13 7.26 4.74 -6.83
CA PHE A 13 5.87 4.35 -6.59
C PHE A 13 5.76 3.14 -5.65
N LEU A 14 6.54 2.08 -5.90
CA LEU A 14 6.60 0.93 -5.00
C LEU A 14 7.13 1.31 -3.62
N GLY A 15 8.14 2.19 -3.55
CA GLY A 15 8.68 2.72 -2.30
C GLY A 15 7.64 3.53 -1.52
N ALA A 16 6.85 4.36 -2.21
CA ALA A 16 5.76 5.12 -1.60
C ALA A 16 4.68 4.19 -1.04
N LEU A 17 4.27 3.15 -1.80
CA LEU A 17 3.33 2.13 -1.32
C LEU A 17 3.89 1.35 -0.12
N ALA A 18 5.17 0.98 -0.16
CA ALA A 18 5.84 0.27 0.93
C ALA A 18 6.06 1.15 2.18
N ALA A 19 6.02 2.47 2.04
CA ALA A 19 6.13 3.42 3.15
C ALA A 19 4.78 3.67 3.85
N LEU A 20 3.64 3.29 3.26
CA LEU A 20 2.33 3.48 3.90
C LEU A 20 2.21 2.79 5.27
N PRO A 21 2.67 1.53 5.47
CA PRO A 21 2.62 0.88 6.77
C PRO A 21 3.42 1.59 7.87
N PRO A 22 4.73 1.93 7.71
CA PRO A 22 5.46 2.63 8.75
C PRO A 22 4.91 4.04 9.01
N ILE A 23 4.42 4.75 7.99
CA ILE A 23 3.74 6.05 8.18
C ILE A 23 2.49 5.89 9.06
N SER A 24 1.69 4.84 8.80
CA SER A 24 0.47 4.59 9.58
C SER A 24 0.79 4.29 11.06
N ILE A 25 1.85 3.52 11.32
CA ILE A 25 2.27 3.17 12.69
C ILE A 25 2.78 4.40 13.44
N ASP A 26 3.57 5.23 12.77
CA ASP A 26 4.15 6.44 13.35
C ASP A 26 3.05 7.46 13.73
N MET A 27 1.99 7.56 12.91
CA MET A 27 0.81 8.36 13.24
C MET A 27 -0.08 7.70 14.31
N ALA A 28 -0.15 6.37 14.35
CA ALA A 28 -1.00 5.64 15.29
C ALA A 28 -0.48 5.73 16.73
N LEU A 29 0.84 5.55 16.96
CA LEU A 29 1.45 5.54 18.29
C LEU A 29 1.08 6.75 19.18
N PRO A 30 1.23 8.02 18.74
CA PRO A 30 0.82 9.19 19.54
C PRO A 30 -0.70 9.31 19.65
N ALA A 31 -1.46 8.82 18.66
CA ALA A 31 -2.91 8.87 18.65
C ALA A 31 -3.56 7.87 19.64
N LEU A 32 -2.87 6.79 20.02
CA LEU A 32 -3.39 5.79 20.94
C LEU A 32 -3.77 6.36 22.32
N GLY A 33 -3.00 7.32 22.85
CA GLY A 33 -3.31 7.96 24.14
C GLY A 33 -4.65 8.71 24.13
N PRO A 34 -4.84 9.70 23.24
CA PRO A 34 -6.10 10.41 23.07
C PRO A 34 -7.30 9.49 22.74
N ILE A 35 -7.09 8.47 21.91
CA ILE A 35 -8.13 7.48 21.56
C ILE A 35 -8.53 6.67 22.80
N ALA A 36 -7.56 6.18 23.58
CA ALA A 36 -7.84 5.43 24.81
C ALA A 36 -8.63 6.27 25.82
N HIS A 37 -8.26 7.55 25.97
CA HIS A 37 -8.97 8.48 26.85
C HIS A 37 -10.40 8.75 26.38
N THR A 38 -10.59 9.00 25.08
CA THR A 38 -11.90 9.29 24.49
C THR A 38 -12.84 8.08 24.54
N LEU A 39 -12.32 6.88 24.28
CA LEU A 39 -13.11 5.64 24.29
C LEU A 39 -13.24 5.02 25.70
N ARG A 40 -12.62 5.61 26.75
CA ARG A 40 -12.56 5.06 28.12
C ARG A 40 -12.06 3.61 28.18
N VAL A 41 -11.13 3.24 27.31
CA VAL A 41 -10.53 1.90 27.26
C VAL A 41 -9.16 1.91 27.93
N THR A 42 -8.73 0.75 28.42
CA THR A 42 -7.39 0.61 29.00
C THR A 42 -6.31 0.76 27.90
N PRO A 43 -5.11 1.27 28.24
CA PRO A 43 -4.02 1.41 27.27
C PRO A 43 -3.68 0.10 26.53
N GLY A 44 -3.81 -1.05 27.21
CA GLY A 44 -3.61 -2.37 26.60
C GLY A 44 -4.61 -2.70 25.49
N MET A 45 -5.87 -2.28 25.61
CA MET A 45 -6.88 -2.46 24.56
C MET A 45 -6.59 -1.59 23.32
N ALA A 46 -6.11 -0.36 23.51
CA ALA A 46 -5.71 0.49 22.40
C ALA A 46 -4.48 -0.10 21.67
N GLN A 47 -3.53 -0.65 22.41
CA GLN A 47 -2.33 -1.29 21.87
C GLN A 47 -2.64 -2.61 21.12
N LEU A 48 -3.66 -3.36 21.55
CA LEU A 48 -4.13 -4.56 20.84
C LEU A 48 -4.53 -4.27 19.39
N THR A 49 -5.15 -3.12 19.11
CA THR A 49 -5.50 -2.71 17.73
C THR A 49 -4.26 -2.62 16.83
N LEU A 50 -3.17 -2.04 17.36
CA LEU A 50 -1.90 -1.97 16.64
C LEU A 50 -1.28 -3.36 16.46
N SER A 51 -1.38 -4.23 17.46
CA SER A 51 -0.95 -5.63 17.36
C SER A 51 -1.73 -6.39 16.28
N PHE A 52 -3.05 -6.21 16.21
CA PHE A 52 -3.88 -6.82 15.15
C PHE A 52 -3.53 -6.28 13.77
N PHE A 53 -3.27 -4.98 13.65
CA PHE A 53 -2.78 -4.37 12.40
C PHE A 53 -1.46 -5.00 11.96
N MET A 54 -0.47 -5.09 12.85
CA MET A 54 0.84 -5.68 12.55
C MET A 54 0.73 -7.18 12.24
N ALA A 55 -0.11 -7.92 12.97
CA ALA A 55 -0.36 -9.33 12.71
C ALA A 55 -0.99 -9.55 11.32
N GLY A 56 -2.04 -8.79 10.98
CA GLY A 56 -2.66 -8.85 9.66
C GLY A 56 -1.67 -8.46 8.55
N PHE A 57 -0.87 -7.42 8.78
CA PHE A 57 0.17 -6.99 7.85
C PHE A 57 1.25 -8.06 7.66
N ALA A 58 1.68 -8.74 8.71
CA ALA A 58 2.67 -9.82 8.65
C ALA A 58 2.13 -11.10 8.00
N LEU A 59 0.83 -11.37 8.12
CA LEU A 59 0.17 -12.51 7.48
C LEU A 59 -0.10 -12.27 6.00
N SER A 60 -0.32 -11.01 5.59
CA SER A 60 -0.64 -10.66 4.20
C SER A 60 0.37 -11.17 3.15
N PRO A 61 1.70 -11.09 3.32
CA PRO A 61 2.67 -11.51 2.31
C PRO A 61 2.77 -13.04 2.23
N ILE A 62 2.31 -13.76 3.26
CA ILE A 62 2.24 -15.23 3.24
C ILE A 62 1.22 -15.69 2.20
N VAL A 63 0.13 -14.93 2.03
CA VAL A 63 -0.90 -15.22 1.03
C VAL A 63 -0.55 -14.57 -0.32
N TYR A 64 -0.21 -13.28 -0.31
CA TYR A 64 0.03 -12.51 -1.53
C TYR A 64 1.40 -12.74 -2.17
N GLY A 65 2.41 -13.15 -1.40
CA GLY A 65 3.75 -13.47 -1.87
C GLY A 65 3.75 -14.63 -2.87
N PRO A 66 3.34 -15.84 -2.48
CA PRO A 66 3.27 -16.98 -3.40
C PRO A 66 2.26 -16.76 -4.53
N LEU A 67 1.20 -15.98 -4.30
CA LEU A 67 0.26 -15.59 -5.36
C LEU A 67 0.97 -14.73 -6.42
N SER A 68 1.69 -13.68 -6.00
CA SER A 68 2.48 -12.80 -6.87
C SER A 68 3.55 -13.57 -7.65
N ASP A 69 4.23 -14.52 -6.99
CA ASP A 69 5.29 -15.32 -7.59
C ASP A 69 4.75 -16.37 -8.57
N ARG A 70 3.56 -16.94 -8.31
CA ARG A 70 2.93 -17.95 -9.18
C ARG A 70 2.28 -17.36 -10.43
N TYR A 71 1.71 -16.16 -10.35
CA TYR A 71 1.14 -15.48 -11.52
C TYR A 71 2.18 -14.72 -12.32
N GLY A 72 3.36 -14.44 -11.76
CA GLY A 72 4.45 -13.73 -12.43
C GLY A 72 4.22 -12.22 -12.48
N ARG A 73 5.28 -11.44 -12.23
CA ARG A 73 5.21 -9.96 -12.18
C ARG A 73 4.77 -9.29 -13.47
N ARG A 74 4.99 -9.93 -14.64
CA ARG A 74 4.66 -9.40 -15.98
C ARG A 74 3.16 -9.29 -16.28
N PRO A 75 2.33 -10.34 -16.14
CA PRO A 75 0.89 -10.24 -16.41
C PRO A 75 0.17 -9.27 -15.47
N MET A 76 0.58 -9.14 -14.21
CA MET A 76 -0.02 -8.18 -13.27
C MET A 76 0.19 -6.72 -13.73
N LEU A 77 1.40 -6.40 -14.22
CA LEU A 77 1.70 -5.09 -14.81
C LEU A 77 0.92 -4.84 -16.11
N ILE A 78 0.73 -5.85 -16.95
CA ILE A 78 -0.01 -5.71 -18.21
C ILE A 78 -1.51 -5.49 -17.95
N ILE A 79 -2.09 -6.15 -16.93
CA ILE A 79 -3.49 -5.95 -16.53
C ILE A 79 -3.69 -4.52 -15.99
N ALA A 80 -2.81 -4.07 -15.10
CA ALA A 80 -2.86 -2.72 -14.55
C ALA A 80 -2.65 -1.63 -15.63
N TRP A 81 -1.72 -1.86 -16.56
CA TRP A 81 -1.51 -0.94 -17.68
C TRP A 81 -2.70 -0.90 -18.64
N ARG A 82 -3.31 -2.05 -18.93
CA ARG A 82 -4.53 -2.13 -19.77
C ARG A 82 -5.68 -1.34 -19.15
N SER A 83 -5.90 -1.46 -17.84
CA SER A 83 -6.96 -0.69 -17.19
C SER A 83 -6.69 0.81 -17.28
N SER A 84 -5.47 1.25 -16.99
CA SER A 84 -5.09 2.67 -17.03
C SER A 84 -5.14 3.28 -18.44
N ARG A 85 -4.71 2.54 -19.47
CA ARG A 85 -4.80 2.98 -20.88
C ARG A 85 -6.23 3.04 -21.39
N SER A 86 -7.11 2.14 -20.93
CA SER A 86 -8.52 2.14 -21.33
C SER A 86 -9.27 3.38 -20.84
N GLU A 87 -8.86 3.93 -19.70
CA GLU A 87 -9.42 5.17 -19.16
C GLU A 87 -8.90 6.38 -19.94
N ALA A 88 -7.61 6.45 -20.24
CA ALA A 88 -7.02 7.56 -20.99
C ALA A 88 -7.63 7.76 -22.40
N LEU A 89 -8.04 6.68 -23.07
CA LEU A 89 -8.71 6.75 -24.37
C LEU A 89 -10.19 7.18 -24.29
N ARG A 90 -10.81 7.11 -23.11
CA ARG A 90 -12.18 7.59 -22.87
C ARG A 90 -12.25 9.10 -22.62
N VAL A 91 -11.14 9.71 -22.16
CA VAL A 91 -11.10 11.13 -21.77
C VAL A 91 -10.53 12.04 -22.86
N LEU A 92 -9.96 11.50 -23.96
CA LEU A 92 -9.46 12.33 -25.05
C LEU A 92 -10.62 12.79 -25.95
N PRO A 93 -10.96 14.09 -25.97
CA PRO A 93 -11.86 14.62 -26.98
C PRO A 93 -11.10 14.56 -28.31
N LEU A 94 -11.59 13.76 -29.25
CA LEU A 94 -11.16 13.84 -30.64
C LEU A 94 -11.73 15.17 -31.19
N GLU A 95 -11.00 16.27 -30.99
CA GLU A 95 -11.19 17.48 -31.80
C GLU A 95 -10.95 17.07 -33.26
N ARG A 96 -12.03 17.15 -34.04
CA ARG A 96 -12.05 16.99 -35.50
C ARG A 96 -11.67 18.29 -36.17
#